data_AF-A0A6P6AI20-F1
#
_entry.id   AF-A0A6P6AI20-F1
#
_cell.length_a   1.000
_cell.length_b   1.000
_cell.length_c   1.000
_cell.angle_alpha   90.00
_cell.angle_beta   90.00
_cell.angle_gamma   90.00
#
_symmetry.space_group_name_H-M   'P 1'
#
loop_
_entity.id
_entity.type
_entity.pdbx_description
1 polymer ?
#
loop_
_entity_poly.entity_id
_entity_poly.type
_entity_poly.pdbx_seq_one_letter_code
_entity_poly.pdbx_strand_id
1 'polypeptide(L)'
;MASKPGILTDWPWTPLGSFKYIILVPWLTESIYSFVVKDEKERDVSNFVIFPFMLLRMLQNQLWISLSRYRNAKGSNRIVDKGIEFDQVDRERNWDDQILFNAILFYLGSKYVRGASHLPFWRMDGLIITVLLHAGPVEFLYYWLHRALHHHYLYSRYHSHHHSSIGTEPITSVVHPFAEHIAYVALFAIPLFTMLLNGAGSIVAFAAYITYVHMMNNIGHRNFELIPNQVFSFFPPLKYLMYTPSFHSLNHTQFRTNYSLFMPIYDYIYGTMYISSDTLYENSLKRKEKSPNVVHLTHLTTPESIYHLRVGFASLASKPYSSSWYFWLLWPVTLSSMMLTWIYCRTFVVERNQFDKIRLQIWAIPKYKIQYRLQWQKESINSLIDEAILEAEEKGATVLSLGLMNQGEELNRYGGLYVHKHPQLKVKLVDGSSLAVAVLLNSIPEGTTQVLLRGNLTKVSYAVAFALCQKGIQVAVLYEDDYKKIDKSFGTKFEGVVMV
;
A
#
# COMPACT_ATOMS: atom_id res chain seq x y z
N MET A 1 1.99 -0.97 -20.61
CA MET A 1 2.91 -0.15 -21.44
C MET A 1 2.10 0.96 -22.12
N ALA A 2 2.77 1.97 -22.68
CA ALA A 2 2.12 3.00 -23.49
C ALA A 2 1.38 2.37 -24.68
N SER A 3 0.31 3.02 -25.16
CA SER A 3 -0.54 2.46 -26.23
C SER A 3 0.21 2.22 -27.56
N LYS A 4 1.26 3.00 -27.84
CA LYS A 4 2.15 2.85 -29.00
C LYS A 4 3.58 3.18 -28.57
N PRO A 5 4.33 2.26 -27.96
CA PRO A 5 5.64 2.54 -27.35
C PRO A 5 6.59 3.36 -28.26
N GLY A 6 7.20 4.41 -27.71
CA GLY A 6 8.23 5.20 -28.38
C GLY A 6 9.65 4.67 -28.16
N ILE A 7 10.64 5.37 -28.72
CA ILE A 7 12.07 5.12 -28.44
C ILE A 7 12.33 5.36 -26.96
N LEU A 8 13.15 4.50 -26.33
CA LEU A 8 13.47 4.53 -24.90
C LEU A 8 12.21 4.42 -24.02
N THR A 9 11.26 3.55 -24.39
CA THR A 9 10.10 3.26 -23.52
C THR A 9 10.52 2.49 -22.28
N ASP A 10 11.28 1.41 -22.46
CA ASP A 10 11.72 0.53 -21.38
C ASP A 10 12.99 1.04 -20.69
N TRP A 11 13.12 0.71 -19.41
CA TRP A 11 14.33 1.00 -18.65
C TRP A 11 15.50 0.14 -19.14
N PRO A 12 16.75 0.65 -19.15
CA PRO A 12 17.91 -0.10 -19.64
C PRO A 12 18.13 -1.44 -18.93
N TRP A 13 17.69 -1.55 -17.67
CA TRP A 13 17.84 -2.75 -16.84
C TRP A 13 16.57 -3.59 -16.72
N THR A 14 15.55 -3.34 -17.54
CA THR A 14 14.35 -4.19 -17.60
C THR A 14 14.70 -5.69 -17.72
N PRO A 15 15.70 -6.12 -18.53
CA PRO A 15 16.09 -7.53 -18.62
C PRO A 15 16.61 -8.14 -17.32
N LEU A 16 17.09 -7.34 -16.37
CA LEU A 16 17.59 -7.84 -15.07
C LEU A 16 16.45 -8.18 -14.10
N GLY A 17 15.22 -7.72 -14.36
CA GLY A 17 14.07 -7.96 -13.49
C GLY A 17 14.36 -7.61 -12.02
N SER A 18 14.19 -8.58 -11.12
CA SER A 18 14.44 -8.39 -9.68
C SER A 18 15.92 -8.24 -9.30
N PHE A 19 16.86 -8.49 -10.22
CA PHE A 19 18.31 -8.33 -9.99
C PHE A 19 18.83 -6.91 -10.27
N LYS A 20 17.97 -5.98 -10.71
CA LYS A 20 18.34 -4.61 -11.10
C LYS A 20 19.16 -3.84 -10.06
N TYR A 21 19.04 -4.16 -8.77
CA TYR A 21 19.80 -3.52 -7.70
C TYR A 21 21.32 -3.73 -7.80
N ILE A 22 21.77 -4.77 -8.53
CA ILE A 22 23.20 -5.04 -8.73
C ILE A 22 23.94 -3.88 -9.44
N ILE A 23 23.21 -3.06 -10.19
CA ILE A 23 23.76 -1.90 -10.92
C ILE A 23 24.37 -0.87 -9.95
N LEU A 24 23.89 -0.81 -8.71
CA LEU A 24 24.42 0.11 -7.71
C LEU A 24 25.68 -0.41 -7.03
N VAL A 25 25.99 -1.71 -7.10
CA VAL A 25 27.10 -2.34 -6.36
C VAL A 25 28.45 -1.66 -6.61
N PRO A 26 28.87 -1.33 -7.85
CA PRO A 26 30.15 -0.66 -8.09
C PRO A 26 30.23 0.71 -7.40
N TRP A 27 29.15 1.50 -7.49
CA TRP A 27 29.07 2.83 -6.89
C TRP A 27 29.12 2.78 -5.37
N LEU A 28 28.38 1.85 -4.77
CA LEU A 28 28.37 1.64 -3.32
C LEU A 28 29.73 1.19 -2.81
N THR A 29 30.36 0.27 -3.52
CA THR A 29 31.68 -0.26 -3.16
C THR A 29 32.73 0.85 -3.22
N GLU A 30 32.75 1.65 -4.29
CA GLU A 30 33.68 2.78 -4.43
C GLU A 30 33.44 3.85 -3.35
N SER A 31 32.17 4.17 -3.06
CA SER A 31 31.77 5.16 -2.05
C SER A 31 32.18 4.73 -0.63
N ILE A 32 31.87 3.49 -0.26
CA ILE A 32 32.23 2.92 1.05
C ILE A 32 33.75 2.81 1.18
N TYR A 33 34.43 2.27 0.16
CA TYR A 33 35.89 2.14 0.16
C TYR A 33 36.56 3.50 0.33
N SER A 34 36.13 4.50 -0.45
CA SER A 34 36.66 5.86 -0.37
C SER A 34 36.42 6.49 1.01
N PHE A 35 35.27 6.23 1.63
CA PHE A 35 34.97 6.76 2.96
C PHE A 35 35.77 6.09 4.08
N VAL A 36 36.00 4.77 3.98
CA VAL A 36 36.70 4.00 5.02
C VAL A 36 38.21 4.16 4.93
N VAL A 37 38.77 4.14 3.71
CA VAL A 37 40.22 4.07 3.49
C VAL A 37 40.88 5.44 3.43
N LYS A 38 40.20 6.46 2.91
CA LYS A 38 40.80 7.80 2.79
C LYS A 38 40.86 8.53 4.13
N ASP A 39 41.86 9.39 4.25
CA ASP A 39 42.02 10.30 5.38
C ASP A 39 40.83 11.25 5.51
N GLU A 40 40.57 11.72 6.73
CA GLU A 40 39.40 12.54 7.05
C GLU A 40 39.25 13.78 6.15
N LYS A 41 40.37 14.40 5.77
CA LYS A 41 40.40 15.58 4.87
C LYS A 41 40.05 15.26 3.42
N GLU A 42 40.16 14.00 3.02
CA GLU A 42 39.88 13.55 1.65
C GLU A 42 38.50 12.89 1.52
N ARG A 43 37.85 12.57 2.64
CA ARG A 43 36.52 11.94 2.66
C ARG A 43 35.47 12.87 2.08
N ASP A 44 34.75 12.37 1.08
CA ASP A 44 33.58 13.04 0.54
C ASP A 44 32.31 12.52 1.23
N VAL A 45 31.89 13.22 2.29
CA VAL A 45 30.62 12.91 2.99
C VAL A 45 29.43 13.04 2.03
N SER A 46 29.47 13.98 1.08
CA SER A 46 28.37 14.22 0.15
C SER A 46 28.13 13.02 -0.78
N ASN A 47 29.20 12.34 -1.20
CA ASN A 47 29.12 11.08 -1.93
C ASN A 47 28.59 9.93 -1.06
N PHE A 48 29.09 9.80 0.16
CA PHE A 48 28.73 8.73 1.09
C PHE A 48 27.24 8.74 1.47
N VAL A 49 26.65 9.93 1.64
CA VAL A 49 25.23 10.06 2.04
C VAL A 49 24.24 9.77 0.91
N ILE A 50 24.68 9.62 -0.35
CA ILE A 50 23.80 9.34 -1.50
C ILE A 50 22.97 8.07 -1.25
N PHE A 51 23.61 6.97 -0.85
CA PHE A 51 22.91 5.71 -0.64
C PHE A 51 21.93 5.72 0.55
N PRO A 52 22.32 6.17 1.76
CA PRO A 52 21.37 6.38 2.86
C PRO A 52 20.18 7.26 2.44
N PHE A 53 20.42 8.31 1.66
CA PHE A 53 19.36 9.17 1.15
C PHE A 53 18.42 8.44 0.17
N MET A 54 18.95 7.58 -0.71
CA MET A 54 18.11 6.75 -1.60
C MET A 54 17.25 5.75 -0.82
N LEU A 55 17.81 5.11 0.21
CA LEU A 55 17.04 4.23 1.10
C LEU A 55 15.94 5.00 1.84
N LEU A 56 16.23 6.22 2.30
CA LEU A 56 15.24 7.09 2.92
C LEU A 56 14.10 7.43 1.93
N ARG A 57 14.41 7.69 0.66
CA ARG A 57 13.40 7.91 -0.39
C ARG A 57 12.53 6.66 -0.63
N MET A 58 13.12 5.46 -0.63
CA MET A 58 12.37 4.21 -0.73
C MET A 58 11.42 4.03 0.46
N LEU A 59 11.91 4.29 1.68
CA LEU A 59 11.10 4.23 2.91
C LEU A 59 9.94 5.24 2.88
N GLN A 60 10.21 6.49 2.50
CA GLN A 60 9.19 7.53 2.39
C GLN A 60 8.09 7.15 1.39
N ASN A 61 8.46 6.60 0.22
CA ASN A 61 7.48 6.07 -0.74
C ASN A 61 6.60 5.00 -0.11
N GLN A 62 7.22 3.99 0.51
CA GLN A 62 6.48 2.90 1.12
C GLN A 62 5.51 3.40 2.21
N LEU A 63 5.92 4.36 3.03
CA LEU A 63 5.05 4.99 4.03
C LEU A 63 3.87 5.72 3.37
N TRP A 64 4.10 6.47 2.28
CA TRP A 64 3.03 7.14 1.55
C TRP A 64 2.06 6.15 0.90
N ILE A 65 2.56 5.08 0.28
CA ILE A 65 1.75 3.99 -0.29
C ILE A 65 0.87 3.40 0.81
N SER A 66 1.46 3.03 1.94
CA SER A 66 0.74 2.44 3.08
C SER A 66 -0.33 3.38 3.61
N LEU A 67 0.00 4.66 3.82
CA LEU A 67 -0.97 5.66 4.26
C LEU A 67 -2.11 5.84 3.25
N SER A 68 -1.78 5.88 1.95
CA SER A 68 -2.77 6.03 0.88
C SER A 68 -3.72 4.84 0.81
N ARG A 69 -3.19 3.62 0.89
CA ARG A 69 -4.00 2.40 0.87
C ARG A 69 -4.89 2.29 2.11
N TYR A 70 -4.37 2.62 3.28
CA TYR A 70 -5.16 2.68 4.52
C TYR A 70 -6.31 3.70 4.41
N ARG A 71 -6.03 4.92 3.96
CA ARG A 71 -7.06 5.96 3.75
C ARG A 71 -8.10 5.55 2.70
N ASN A 72 -7.66 4.93 1.61
CA ASN A 72 -8.56 4.42 0.57
C ASN A 72 -9.45 3.28 1.08
N ALA A 73 -8.93 2.38 1.91
CA ALA A 73 -9.68 1.29 2.53
C ALA A 73 -10.78 1.83 3.47
N LYS A 74 -10.45 2.84 4.28
CA LYS A 74 -11.40 3.56 5.14
C LYS A 74 -12.49 4.27 4.32
N GLY A 75 -12.10 4.94 3.24
CA GLY A 75 -13.02 5.50 2.25
C GLY A 75 -13.58 6.89 2.55
N SER A 76 -13.13 7.53 3.63
CA SER A 76 -13.37 8.95 3.92
C SER A 76 -12.55 9.82 2.97
N ASN A 77 -13.07 10.99 2.60
CA ASN A 77 -12.36 12.00 1.80
C ASN A 77 -11.94 11.54 0.39
N ARG A 78 -12.54 10.45 -0.12
CA ARG A 78 -12.13 9.83 -1.38
C ARG A 78 -12.52 10.66 -2.60
N ILE A 79 -11.61 10.77 -3.56
CA ILE A 79 -11.80 11.56 -4.78
C ILE A 79 -12.51 10.73 -5.87
N VAL A 80 -11.93 9.60 -6.28
CA VAL A 80 -12.43 8.73 -7.35
C VAL A 80 -12.95 7.40 -6.81
N ASP A 81 -14.09 6.94 -7.34
CA ASP A 81 -14.70 5.64 -7.04
C ASP A 81 -14.17 4.52 -7.95
N LYS A 82 -12.85 4.39 -8.04
CA LYS A 82 -12.20 3.32 -8.82
C LYS A 82 -11.29 2.47 -7.94
N GLY A 83 -11.37 1.15 -8.11
CA GLY A 83 -10.47 0.19 -7.48
C GLY A 83 -9.09 0.20 -8.11
N ILE A 84 -8.10 -0.28 -7.36
CA ILE A 84 -6.77 -0.57 -7.89
C ILE A 84 -6.81 -2.04 -8.35
N GLU A 85 -6.80 -2.22 -9.67
CA GLU A 85 -6.88 -3.53 -10.34
C GLU A 85 -5.50 -4.20 -10.45
N PHE A 86 -5.48 -5.51 -10.68
CA PHE A 86 -4.24 -6.30 -10.78
C PHE A 86 -3.29 -5.75 -11.86
N ASP A 87 -3.82 -5.38 -13.03
CA ASP A 87 -3.01 -4.80 -14.11
C ASP A 87 -2.32 -3.49 -13.71
N GLN A 88 -2.94 -2.69 -12.83
CA GLN A 88 -2.31 -1.47 -12.33
C GLN A 88 -1.18 -1.83 -11.35
N VAL A 89 -1.43 -2.75 -10.42
CA VAL A 89 -0.42 -3.21 -9.45
C VAL A 89 0.83 -3.75 -10.17
N ASP A 90 0.64 -4.52 -11.24
CA ASP A 90 1.76 -5.09 -12.01
C ASP A 90 2.53 -4.03 -12.79
N ARG A 91 1.84 -3.05 -13.40
CA ARG A 91 2.48 -1.93 -14.10
C ARG A 91 3.30 -1.05 -13.16
N GLU A 92 2.80 -0.79 -11.96
CA GLU A 92 3.42 0.11 -11.00
C GLU A 92 4.46 -0.59 -10.12
N ARG A 93 4.69 -1.90 -10.30
CA ARG A 93 5.58 -2.73 -9.48
C ARG A 93 7.03 -2.22 -9.43
N ASN A 94 7.52 -1.66 -10.53
CA ASN A 94 8.91 -1.19 -10.67
C ASN A 94 9.08 0.32 -10.43
N TRP A 95 8.21 0.93 -9.61
CA TRP A 95 8.25 2.36 -9.26
C TRP A 95 9.61 2.84 -8.71
N ASP A 96 10.44 1.93 -8.20
CA ASP A 96 11.76 2.20 -7.63
C ASP A 96 12.87 2.33 -8.69
N ASP A 97 12.60 2.07 -9.98
CA ASP A 97 13.56 2.26 -11.07
C ASP A 97 14.09 3.71 -11.13
N GLN A 98 13.21 4.68 -10.90
CA GLN A 98 13.62 6.09 -10.82
C GLN A 98 14.62 6.38 -9.69
N ILE A 99 14.57 5.63 -8.59
CA ILE A 99 15.49 5.81 -7.45
C ILE A 99 16.86 5.30 -7.85
N LEU A 100 16.92 4.14 -8.51
CA LEU A 100 18.16 3.58 -9.06
C LEU A 100 18.78 4.55 -10.08
N PHE A 101 17.97 5.07 -10.99
CA PHE A 101 18.42 6.03 -11.98
C PHE A 101 19.01 7.30 -11.35
N ASN A 102 18.28 7.90 -10.41
CA ASN A 102 18.73 9.09 -9.70
C ASN A 102 20.00 8.81 -8.89
N ALA A 103 20.12 7.63 -8.27
CA ALA A 103 21.33 7.23 -7.54
C ALA A 103 22.55 7.22 -8.45
N ILE A 104 22.44 6.59 -9.63
CA ILE A 104 23.51 6.56 -10.64
C ILE A 104 23.88 7.98 -11.05
N LEU A 105 22.89 8.85 -11.32
CA LEU A 105 23.13 10.24 -11.70
C LEU A 105 23.78 11.05 -10.58
N PHE A 106 23.43 10.82 -9.31
CA PHE A 106 24.08 11.50 -8.19
C PHE A 106 25.52 11.05 -7.99
N TYR A 107 25.80 9.75 -8.16
CA TYR A 107 27.18 9.25 -8.12
C TYR A 107 28.02 9.79 -9.28
N LEU A 108 27.48 9.78 -10.50
CA LEU A 108 28.11 10.39 -11.67
C LEU A 108 28.32 11.89 -11.47
N GLY A 109 27.33 12.59 -10.93
CA GLY A 109 27.40 14.01 -10.61
C GLY A 109 28.52 14.29 -9.63
N SER A 110 28.53 13.61 -8.48
CA SER A 110 29.58 13.73 -7.46
C SER A 110 30.98 13.46 -8.03
N LYS A 111 31.13 12.51 -8.96
CA LYS A 111 32.43 12.13 -9.54
C LYS A 111 32.92 13.06 -10.65
N TYR A 112 32.03 13.54 -11.52
CA TYR A 112 32.42 14.21 -12.77
C TYR A 112 32.02 15.68 -12.85
N VAL A 113 31.05 16.13 -12.04
CA VAL A 113 30.61 17.53 -12.03
C VAL A 113 31.47 18.33 -11.07
N ARG A 114 32.15 19.36 -11.59
CA ARG A 114 32.97 20.25 -10.78
C ARG A 114 32.12 20.92 -9.70
N GLY A 115 32.57 20.83 -8.45
CA GLY A 115 31.88 21.40 -7.29
C GLY A 115 30.74 20.55 -6.73
N ALA A 116 30.50 19.35 -7.26
CA ALA A 116 29.52 18.39 -6.73
C ALA A 116 30.10 17.38 -5.73
N SER A 117 31.42 17.42 -5.50
CA SER A 117 32.10 16.67 -4.45
C SER A 117 32.38 17.57 -3.23
N HIS A 118 32.48 16.96 -2.06
CA HIS A 118 32.81 17.64 -0.79
C HIS A 118 31.87 18.81 -0.48
N LEU A 119 30.58 18.65 -0.77
CA LEU A 119 29.59 19.69 -0.53
C LEU A 119 29.50 20.04 0.97
N PRO A 120 29.37 21.33 1.33
CA PRO A 120 29.09 21.71 2.71
C PRO A 120 27.75 21.13 3.15
N PHE A 121 27.61 20.91 4.47
CA PHE A 121 26.39 20.32 5.01
C PHE A 121 25.17 21.21 4.77
N TRP A 122 25.28 22.53 5.00
CA TRP A 122 24.18 23.48 4.90
C TRP A 122 24.60 24.78 4.23
N ARG A 123 23.73 25.32 3.37
CA ARG A 123 23.83 26.65 2.78
C ARG A 123 22.44 27.23 2.52
N MET A 124 22.19 28.44 3.05
CA MET A 124 20.88 29.08 2.95
C MET A 124 20.64 29.73 1.58
N ASP A 125 21.68 30.34 1.00
CA ASP A 125 21.62 30.96 -0.33
C ASP A 125 21.24 29.95 -1.43
N GLY A 126 21.83 28.75 -1.41
CA GLY A 126 21.46 27.67 -2.32
C GLY A 126 20.00 27.23 -2.18
N LEU A 127 19.49 27.16 -0.94
CA LEU A 127 18.09 26.83 -0.70
C LEU A 127 17.14 27.89 -1.27
N ILE A 128 17.44 29.19 -1.07
CA ILE A 128 16.63 30.29 -1.60
C ILE A 128 16.63 30.26 -3.14
N ILE A 129 17.80 30.11 -3.77
CA ILE A 129 17.93 29.97 -5.23
C ILE A 129 17.06 28.82 -5.73
N THR A 130 17.09 27.69 -5.03
CA THR A 130 16.33 26.50 -5.42
C THR A 130 14.82 26.73 -5.36
N VAL A 131 14.33 27.36 -4.30
CA VAL A 131 12.90 27.69 -4.15
C VAL A 131 12.45 28.62 -5.28
N LEU A 132 13.22 29.66 -5.58
CA LEU A 132 12.89 30.62 -6.65
C LEU A 132 12.91 29.97 -8.04
N LEU A 133 13.93 29.14 -8.33
CA LEU A 133 14.04 28.44 -9.60
C LEU A 133 12.95 27.39 -9.77
N HIS A 134 12.55 26.73 -8.69
CA HIS A 134 11.45 25.80 -8.74
C HIS A 134 10.12 26.53 -9.02
N ALA A 135 9.78 27.50 -8.17
CA ALA A 135 8.50 28.21 -8.26
C ALA A 135 8.30 29.00 -9.56
N GLY A 136 9.38 29.45 -10.20
CA GLY A 136 9.34 30.14 -11.48
C GLY A 136 9.63 29.20 -12.67
N PRO A 137 10.91 29.11 -13.12
CA PRO A 137 11.29 28.37 -14.32
C PRO A 137 10.83 26.92 -14.38
N VAL A 138 10.98 26.14 -13.31
CA VAL A 138 10.67 24.70 -13.35
C VAL A 138 9.17 24.48 -13.52
N GLU A 139 8.33 25.18 -12.75
CA GLU A 139 6.86 25.09 -12.87
C GLU A 139 6.38 25.52 -14.26
N PHE A 140 6.94 26.61 -14.81
CA PHE A 140 6.62 27.08 -16.16
C PHE A 140 6.99 26.05 -17.24
N LEU A 141 8.23 25.54 -17.19
CA LEU A 141 8.72 24.57 -18.17
C LEU A 141 7.98 23.23 -18.05
N TYR A 142 7.66 22.82 -16.82
CA TYR A 142 6.83 21.63 -16.59
C TYR A 142 5.47 21.77 -17.25
N TYR A 143 4.77 22.90 -17.03
CA TYR A 143 3.42 23.12 -17.56
C TYR A 143 3.39 22.88 -19.08
N TRP A 144 4.34 23.45 -19.81
CA TRP A 144 4.43 23.29 -21.26
C TRP A 144 4.87 21.89 -21.68
N LEU A 145 5.84 21.29 -20.98
CA LEU A 145 6.25 19.91 -21.26
C LEU A 145 5.10 18.93 -21.06
N HIS A 146 4.39 19.03 -19.93
CA HIS A 146 3.25 18.18 -19.61
C HIS A 146 2.11 18.39 -20.60
N ARG A 147 1.77 19.63 -20.95
CA ARG A 147 0.79 19.93 -21.99
C ARG A 147 1.19 19.35 -23.36
N ALA A 148 2.48 19.38 -23.70
CA ALA A 148 2.99 18.73 -24.92
C ALA A 148 2.89 17.20 -24.85
N LEU A 149 3.16 16.59 -23.69
CA LEU A 149 2.99 15.15 -23.46
C LEU A 149 1.53 14.71 -23.63
N HIS A 150 0.56 15.59 -23.40
CA HIS A 150 -0.86 15.36 -23.69
C HIS A 150 -1.27 15.52 -25.15
N HIS A 151 -0.36 15.99 -26.02
CA HIS A 151 -0.57 15.97 -27.45
C HIS A 151 -0.60 14.52 -27.97
N HIS A 152 -1.56 14.18 -28.83
CA HIS A 152 -1.87 12.80 -29.25
C HIS A 152 -0.65 11.93 -29.61
N TYR A 153 0.36 12.52 -30.27
CA TYR A 153 1.59 11.83 -30.65
C TYR A 153 2.43 11.40 -29.45
N LEU A 154 2.72 12.32 -28.53
CA LEU A 154 3.53 12.07 -27.33
C LEU A 154 2.72 11.29 -26.29
N TYR A 155 1.42 11.56 -26.18
CA TYR A 155 0.53 10.87 -25.26
C TYR A 155 0.52 9.36 -25.53
N SER A 156 0.26 8.97 -26.78
CA SER A 156 0.19 7.54 -27.13
C SER A 156 1.51 6.79 -26.89
N ARG A 157 2.65 7.47 -26.95
CA ARG A 157 4.00 6.91 -26.84
C ARG A 157 4.61 6.90 -25.46
N TYR A 158 4.37 7.96 -24.70
CA TYR A 158 5.07 8.23 -23.46
C TYR A 158 4.08 8.37 -22.31
N HIS A 159 3.11 9.28 -22.42
CA HIS A 159 2.31 9.68 -21.26
C HIS A 159 1.09 8.80 -20.96
N SER A 160 0.57 8.05 -21.94
CA SER A 160 -0.59 7.15 -21.78
C SER A 160 -0.35 6.04 -20.77
N HIS A 161 0.91 5.63 -20.57
CA HIS A 161 1.25 4.62 -19.58
C HIS A 161 0.95 5.11 -18.16
N HIS A 162 1.37 6.33 -17.85
CA HIS A 162 1.09 7.01 -16.58
C HIS A 162 -0.42 7.18 -16.36
N HIS A 163 -1.10 7.69 -17.39
CA HIS A 163 -2.55 7.94 -17.37
C HIS A 163 -3.43 6.69 -17.38
N SER A 164 -2.85 5.49 -17.56
CA SER A 164 -3.59 4.24 -17.43
C SER A 164 -4.05 3.97 -15.98
N SER A 165 -3.43 4.64 -15.00
CA SER A 165 -3.71 4.53 -13.58
C SER A 165 -4.70 5.61 -13.10
N ILE A 166 -5.98 5.45 -13.46
CA ILE A 166 -7.03 6.42 -13.07
C ILE A 166 -7.25 6.44 -11.53
N GLY A 167 -7.15 5.29 -10.87
CA GLY A 167 -7.17 5.19 -9.41
C GLY A 167 -5.77 5.41 -8.87
N THR A 168 -5.29 6.66 -8.91
CA THR A 168 -3.88 6.97 -8.60
C THR A 168 -3.49 6.56 -7.18
N GLU A 169 -2.28 6.06 -7.05
CA GLU A 169 -1.57 5.90 -5.77
C GLU A 169 -0.26 6.69 -5.81
N PRO A 170 0.40 7.00 -4.67
CA PRO A 170 1.62 7.82 -4.64
C PRO A 170 2.68 7.40 -5.67
N ILE A 171 2.86 6.10 -5.89
CA ILE A 171 3.81 5.56 -6.86
C ILE A 171 3.43 5.79 -8.32
N THR A 172 2.16 6.03 -8.64
CA THR A 172 1.73 6.44 -9.99
C THR A 172 2.52 7.68 -10.45
N SER A 173 2.91 8.56 -9.52
CA SER A 173 3.71 9.77 -9.78
C SER A 173 5.08 9.52 -10.39
N VAL A 174 5.58 8.30 -10.35
CA VAL A 174 6.90 7.92 -10.84
C VAL A 174 6.85 6.72 -11.80
N VAL A 175 5.67 6.37 -12.30
CA VAL A 175 5.49 5.29 -13.28
C VAL A 175 5.27 5.93 -14.64
N HIS A 176 6.40 6.13 -15.33
CA HIS A 176 6.48 6.68 -16.68
C HIS A 176 7.52 5.89 -17.48
N PRO A 177 7.41 5.88 -18.82
CA PRO A 177 8.48 5.37 -19.68
C PRO A 177 9.83 6.06 -19.43
N PHE A 178 10.92 5.38 -19.79
CA PHE A 178 12.27 5.85 -19.47
C PHE A 178 12.58 7.21 -20.11
N ALA A 179 12.21 7.44 -21.37
CA ALA A 179 12.38 8.73 -22.05
C ALA A 179 11.70 9.89 -21.34
N GLU A 180 10.49 9.68 -20.82
CA GLU A 180 9.73 10.68 -20.09
C GLU A 180 10.40 10.98 -18.74
N HIS A 181 10.91 9.96 -18.06
CA HIS A 181 11.73 10.15 -16.87
C HIS A 181 13.00 10.96 -17.13
N ILE A 182 13.71 10.75 -18.24
CA ILE A 182 14.87 11.57 -18.61
C ILE A 182 14.47 13.05 -18.73
N ALA A 183 13.35 13.34 -19.39
CA ALA A 183 12.86 14.70 -19.54
C ALA A 183 12.54 15.35 -18.18
N TYR A 184 11.86 14.63 -17.27
CA TYR A 184 11.58 15.14 -15.93
C TYR A 184 12.84 15.30 -15.09
N VAL A 185 13.79 14.36 -15.15
CA VAL A 185 15.07 14.50 -14.44
C VAL A 185 15.85 15.71 -14.95
N ALA A 186 15.93 15.93 -16.26
CA ALA A 186 16.58 17.11 -16.82
C ALA A 186 15.93 18.41 -16.33
N LEU A 187 14.59 18.45 -16.28
CA LEU A 187 13.83 19.58 -15.78
C LEU A 187 14.09 19.85 -14.28
N PHE A 188 14.00 18.82 -13.44
CA PHE A 188 14.26 18.94 -11.99
C PHE A 188 15.74 19.11 -11.65
N ALA A 189 16.65 18.83 -12.58
CA ALA A 189 18.07 19.09 -12.39
C ALA A 189 18.42 20.58 -12.50
N ILE A 190 17.54 21.43 -13.08
CA ILE A 190 17.79 22.87 -13.26
C ILE A 190 18.19 23.55 -11.94
N PRO A 191 17.42 23.44 -10.83
CA PRO A 191 17.83 24.09 -9.58
C PRO A 191 19.09 23.47 -8.96
N LEU A 192 19.25 22.14 -9.09
CA LEU A 192 20.41 21.41 -8.57
C LEU A 192 21.71 21.85 -9.24
N PHE A 193 21.76 21.88 -10.56
CA PHE A 193 22.93 22.35 -11.32
C PHE A 193 23.17 23.84 -11.10
N THR A 194 22.11 24.66 -11.03
CA THR A 194 22.29 26.10 -10.80
C THR A 194 22.92 26.38 -9.45
N MET A 195 22.54 25.65 -8.40
CA MET A 195 23.23 25.74 -7.10
C MET A 195 24.71 25.36 -7.20
N LEU A 196 25.04 24.26 -7.88
CA LEU A 196 26.43 23.79 -8.01
C LEU A 196 27.30 24.78 -8.77
N LEU A 197 26.82 25.26 -9.93
CA LEU A 197 27.56 26.17 -10.79
C LEU A 197 27.78 27.54 -10.13
N ASN A 198 26.88 27.96 -9.23
CA ASN A 198 27.03 29.18 -8.44
C ASN A 198 27.82 28.97 -7.13
N GLY A 199 28.34 27.78 -6.86
CA GLY A 199 29.05 27.48 -5.60
C GLY A 199 28.15 27.54 -4.35
N ALA A 200 26.83 27.48 -4.54
CA ALA A 200 25.82 27.56 -3.48
C ALA A 200 25.27 26.18 -3.07
N GLY A 201 25.78 25.09 -3.66
CA GLY A 201 25.36 23.72 -3.36
C GLY A 201 25.63 23.30 -1.91
N SER A 202 24.72 22.55 -1.33
CA SER A 202 24.91 21.88 -0.02
C SER A 202 24.14 20.56 0.04
N ILE A 203 24.60 19.66 0.90
CA ILE A 203 23.98 18.32 1.09
C ILE A 203 22.51 18.47 1.47
N VAL A 204 22.20 19.30 2.45
CA VAL A 204 20.83 19.47 2.95
C VAL A 204 19.94 20.17 1.91
N ALA A 205 20.42 21.16 1.16
CA ALA A 205 19.61 21.82 0.13
C ALA A 205 19.23 20.84 -1.00
N PHE A 206 20.16 19.99 -1.43
CA PHE A 206 19.90 18.91 -2.39
C PHE A 206 18.84 17.93 -1.87
N ALA A 207 19.06 17.43 -0.65
CA ALA A 207 18.14 16.47 -0.03
C ALA A 207 16.74 17.08 0.18
N ALA A 208 16.67 18.33 0.65
CA ALA A 208 15.41 19.03 0.88
C ALA A 208 14.61 19.24 -0.41
N TYR A 209 15.28 19.66 -1.50
CA TYR A 209 14.61 19.86 -2.78
C TYR A 209 14.06 18.57 -3.37
N ILE A 210 14.87 17.52 -3.41
CA ILE A 210 14.44 16.21 -3.92
C ILE A 210 13.30 15.65 -3.05
N THR A 211 13.40 15.80 -1.73
CA THR A 211 12.34 15.39 -0.79
C THR A 211 11.06 16.18 -1.03
N TYR A 212 11.15 17.49 -1.28
CA TYR A 212 10.00 18.34 -1.58
C TYR A 212 9.30 17.92 -2.87
N VAL A 213 10.03 17.80 -3.99
CA VAL A 213 9.48 17.36 -5.28
C VAL A 213 8.80 16.00 -5.13
N HIS A 214 9.43 15.09 -4.38
CA HIS A 214 8.91 13.77 -4.14
C HIS A 214 7.63 13.78 -3.28
N MET A 215 7.64 14.55 -2.19
CA MET A 215 6.51 14.68 -1.28
C MET A 215 5.29 15.29 -1.98
N MET A 216 5.49 16.36 -2.76
CA MET A 216 4.42 17.01 -3.50
C MET A 216 3.82 16.07 -4.54
N ASN A 217 4.63 15.36 -5.32
CA ASN A 217 4.17 14.34 -6.25
C ASN A 217 3.35 13.23 -5.57
N ASN A 218 3.80 12.75 -4.41
CA ASN A 218 3.06 11.79 -3.61
C ASN A 218 1.75 12.36 -3.08
N ILE A 219 1.67 13.67 -2.73
CA ILE A 219 0.42 14.34 -2.37
C ILE A 219 -0.55 14.33 -3.55
N GLY A 220 -0.10 14.79 -4.72
CA GLY A 220 -0.94 14.88 -5.92
C GLY A 220 -1.56 13.57 -6.38
N HIS A 221 -0.82 12.45 -6.27
CA HIS A 221 -1.26 11.16 -6.80
C HIS A 221 -2.03 10.30 -5.80
N ARG A 222 -2.51 10.87 -4.69
CA ARG A 222 -3.38 10.15 -3.75
C ARG A 222 -4.84 10.26 -4.13
N ASN A 223 -5.59 9.18 -3.93
CA ASN A 223 -7.03 9.15 -4.17
C ASN A 223 -7.87 9.63 -2.97
N PHE A 224 -7.33 10.49 -2.11
CA PHE A 224 -8.08 11.12 -1.02
C PHE A 224 -7.61 12.55 -0.79
N GLU A 225 -8.55 13.42 -0.42
CA GLU A 225 -8.26 14.81 -0.09
C GLU A 225 -7.74 14.93 1.35
N LEU A 226 -6.56 15.52 1.49
CA LEU A 226 -5.86 15.69 2.76
C LEU A 226 -5.82 17.16 3.20
N ILE A 227 -5.85 18.09 2.25
CA ILE A 227 -5.64 19.51 2.53
C ILE A 227 -6.96 20.09 3.01
N PRO A 228 -7.05 20.57 4.27
CA PRO A 228 -8.30 21.11 4.79
C PRO A 228 -8.55 22.51 4.25
N ASN A 229 -9.83 22.87 4.08
CA ASN A 229 -10.23 24.15 3.50
C ASN A 229 -9.78 25.39 4.29
N GLN A 230 -9.53 25.20 5.59
CA GLN A 230 -8.99 26.23 6.48
C GLN A 230 -7.64 26.78 5.99
N VAL A 231 -6.81 25.95 5.32
CA VAL A 231 -5.50 26.36 4.82
C VAL A 231 -5.64 27.43 3.74
N PHE A 232 -6.53 27.20 2.75
CA PHE A 232 -6.80 28.17 1.70
C PHE A 232 -7.65 29.35 2.19
N SER A 233 -8.47 29.16 3.22
CA SER A 233 -9.21 30.28 3.84
C SER A 233 -8.28 31.23 4.60
N PHE A 234 -7.26 30.69 5.28
CA PHE A 234 -6.28 31.48 6.03
C PHE A 234 -5.31 32.23 5.11
N PHE A 235 -4.86 31.60 4.02
CA PHE A 235 -4.01 32.24 3.02
C PHE A 235 -4.52 31.96 1.59
N PRO A 236 -5.50 32.74 1.09
CA PRO A 236 -6.12 32.54 -0.22
C PRO A 236 -5.16 32.44 -1.42
N PRO A 237 -4.06 33.21 -1.48
CA PRO A 237 -3.09 33.09 -2.57
C PRO A 237 -2.47 31.69 -2.70
N LEU A 238 -2.45 30.88 -1.62
CA LEU A 238 -1.87 29.54 -1.66
C LEU A 238 -2.54 28.63 -2.69
N LYS A 239 -3.82 28.85 -3.00
CA LYS A 239 -4.57 28.07 -4.01
C LYS A 239 -3.88 28.09 -5.39
N TYR A 240 -3.15 29.16 -5.71
CA TYR A 240 -2.40 29.29 -6.96
C TYR A 240 -0.98 28.73 -6.87
N LEU A 241 -0.43 28.63 -5.65
CA LEU A 241 0.94 28.21 -5.38
C LEU A 241 1.05 26.75 -4.90
N MET A 242 -0.08 26.08 -4.68
CA MET A 242 -0.11 24.70 -4.22
C MET A 242 -1.40 24.02 -4.68
N TYR A 243 -1.25 22.99 -5.51
CA TYR A 243 -2.33 22.13 -5.94
C TYR A 243 -2.79 21.16 -4.85
N THR A 244 -3.98 20.61 -5.06
CA THR A 244 -4.57 19.57 -4.21
C THR A 244 -4.54 18.21 -4.90
N PRO A 245 -4.62 17.09 -4.15
CA PRO A 245 -4.85 15.76 -4.73
C PRO A 245 -6.08 15.73 -5.66
N SER A 246 -7.16 16.42 -5.28
CA SER A 246 -8.37 16.54 -6.11
C SER A 246 -8.12 17.27 -7.44
N PHE A 247 -7.31 18.33 -7.43
CA PHE A 247 -6.91 19.04 -8.65
C PHE A 247 -6.16 18.11 -9.63
N HIS A 248 -5.19 17.35 -9.14
CA HIS A 248 -4.40 16.45 -9.99
C HIS A 248 -5.16 15.21 -10.46
N SER A 249 -6.04 14.70 -9.60
CA SER A 249 -6.94 13.59 -9.96
C SER A 249 -7.82 13.92 -11.16
N LEU A 250 -8.20 15.20 -11.34
CA LEU A 250 -8.91 15.66 -12.55
C LEU A 250 -8.05 15.58 -13.81
N ASN A 251 -6.75 15.83 -13.74
CA ASN A 251 -5.86 15.60 -14.88
C ASN A 251 -5.87 14.11 -15.29
N HIS A 252 -5.86 13.19 -14.32
CA HIS A 252 -5.93 11.75 -14.57
C HIS A 252 -7.27 11.25 -15.10
N THR A 253 -8.36 11.98 -14.88
CA THR A 253 -9.73 11.56 -15.28
C THR A 253 -10.26 12.30 -16.51
N GLN A 254 -9.89 13.56 -16.71
CA GLN A 254 -10.33 14.39 -17.84
C GLN A 254 -9.27 14.52 -18.95
N PHE A 255 -8.01 14.19 -18.67
CA PHE A 255 -6.85 14.16 -19.58
C PHE A 255 -6.47 15.47 -20.29
N ARG A 256 -7.32 16.50 -20.29
CA ARG A 256 -7.08 17.73 -21.08
C ARG A 256 -7.10 19.02 -20.24
N THR A 257 -6.93 18.89 -18.93
CA THR A 257 -7.04 19.98 -17.97
C THR A 257 -6.09 19.77 -16.81
N ASN A 258 -5.78 20.84 -16.08
CA ASN A 258 -4.97 20.81 -14.85
C ASN A 258 -3.54 20.30 -15.11
N TYR A 259 -2.80 20.97 -16.00
CA TYR A 259 -1.45 20.57 -16.43
C TYR A 259 -0.31 21.02 -15.51
N SER A 260 -0.56 21.91 -14.54
CA SER A 260 0.48 22.42 -13.64
C SER A 260 1.12 21.31 -12.81
N LEU A 261 2.39 21.49 -12.42
CA LEU A 261 3.10 20.53 -11.56
C LEU A 261 2.59 20.62 -10.12
N PHE A 262 3.01 21.67 -9.39
CA PHE A 262 2.58 21.90 -8.02
C PHE A 262 1.87 23.23 -7.86
N MET A 263 2.05 24.18 -8.79
CA MET A 263 1.48 25.53 -8.71
C MET A 263 0.40 25.73 -9.78
N PRO A 264 -0.90 25.64 -9.46
CA PRO A 264 -2.00 25.79 -10.41
C PRO A 264 -2.04 27.12 -11.19
N ILE A 265 -1.24 28.12 -10.79
CA ILE A 265 -1.19 29.45 -11.40
C ILE A 265 -1.18 29.43 -12.94
N TYR A 266 -0.46 28.50 -13.57
CA TYR A 266 -0.39 28.43 -15.03
C TYR A 266 -1.69 27.90 -15.67
N ASP A 267 -2.41 26.99 -15.02
CA ASP A 267 -3.75 26.58 -15.48
C ASP A 267 -4.76 27.72 -15.38
N TYR A 268 -4.62 28.60 -14.39
CA TYR A 268 -5.42 29.82 -14.29
C TYR A 268 -5.07 30.82 -15.41
N ILE A 269 -3.78 31.08 -15.61
CA ILE A 269 -3.30 32.03 -16.64
C ILE A 269 -3.73 31.60 -18.04
N TYR A 270 -3.59 30.32 -18.36
CA TYR A 270 -3.86 29.78 -19.70
C TYR A 270 -5.26 29.17 -19.87
N GLY A 271 -6.13 29.26 -18.86
CA GLY A 271 -7.51 28.80 -18.93
C GLY A 271 -7.66 27.29 -19.11
N THR A 272 -6.73 26.49 -18.58
CA THR A 272 -6.75 25.02 -18.67
C THR A 272 -7.22 24.33 -17.39
N MET A 273 -7.72 25.10 -16.41
CA MET A 273 -8.31 24.56 -15.19
C MET A 273 -9.70 23.97 -15.45
N TYR A 274 -9.97 22.77 -14.91
CA TYR A 274 -11.28 22.14 -15.06
C TYR A 274 -12.35 22.84 -14.23
N ILE A 275 -13.52 23.08 -14.82
CA ILE A 275 -14.60 23.88 -14.23
C ILE A 275 -15.07 23.38 -12.87
N SER A 276 -15.02 22.07 -12.62
CA SER A 276 -15.48 21.49 -11.35
C SER A 276 -14.36 21.27 -10.33
N SER A 277 -13.17 21.83 -10.51
CA SER A 277 -12.03 21.59 -9.60
C SER A 277 -12.37 21.95 -8.15
N ASP A 278 -12.94 23.13 -7.93
CA ASP A 278 -13.35 23.59 -6.60
C ASP A 278 -14.48 22.73 -6.02
N THR A 279 -15.48 22.41 -6.84
CA THR A 279 -16.59 21.55 -6.42
C THR A 279 -16.13 20.15 -6.02
N LEU A 280 -15.19 19.55 -6.77
CA LEU A 280 -14.64 18.23 -6.45
C LEU A 280 -13.85 18.27 -5.14
N TYR A 281 -13.03 19.30 -4.94
CA TYR A 281 -12.29 19.50 -3.70
C TYR A 281 -13.21 19.57 -2.48
N GLU A 282 -14.22 20.44 -2.52
CA GLU A 282 -15.21 20.60 -1.43
C GLU A 282 -16.01 19.31 -1.17
N ASN A 283 -16.46 18.66 -2.24
CA ASN A 283 -17.21 17.42 -2.13
C ASN A 283 -16.36 16.28 -1.56
N SER A 284 -15.09 16.22 -1.95
CA SER A 284 -14.14 15.24 -1.41
C SER A 284 -13.95 15.46 0.08
N LEU A 285 -13.74 16.68 0.55
CA LEU A 285 -13.59 16.97 1.99
C LEU A 285 -14.81 16.58 2.82
N LYS A 286 -16.02 16.75 2.29
CA LYS A 286 -17.29 16.42 2.96
C LYS A 286 -17.66 14.95 2.84
N ARG A 287 -16.93 14.17 2.05
CA ARG A 287 -17.27 12.80 1.71
C ARG A 287 -17.09 11.86 2.89
N LYS A 288 -18.21 11.35 3.40
CA LYS A 288 -18.26 10.31 4.44
C LYS A 288 -17.99 8.92 3.87
N GLU A 289 -17.57 8.02 4.76
CA GLU A 289 -17.38 6.61 4.47
C GLU A 289 -18.70 5.99 3.97
N LYS A 290 -18.62 5.13 2.94
CA LYS A 290 -19.79 4.36 2.50
C LYS A 290 -19.97 3.16 3.44
N SER A 291 -21.19 2.97 3.93
CA SER A 291 -21.61 1.77 4.68
C SER A 291 -21.19 0.47 3.96
N PRO A 292 -20.50 -0.49 4.63
CA PRO A 292 -20.22 -1.79 4.06
C PRO A 292 -21.48 -2.68 4.08
N ASN A 293 -21.62 -3.59 3.12
CA ASN A 293 -22.64 -4.62 3.18
C ASN A 293 -22.18 -5.80 4.04
N VAL A 294 -20.90 -6.18 3.88
CA VAL A 294 -20.28 -7.30 4.57
C VAL A 294 -18.99 -6.82 5.24
N VAL A 295 -18.79 -7.22 6.49
CA VAL A 295 -17.54 -7.03 7.22
C VAL A 295 -16.94 -8.41 7.50
N HIS A 296 -15.68 -8.63 7.15
CA HIS A 296 -14.92 -9.81 7.55
C HIS A 296 -13.89 -9.41 8.61
N LEU A 297 -14.07 -9.89 9.84
CA LEU A 297 -13.23 -9.58 10.98
C LEU A 297 -12.15 -10.64 11.15
N THR A 298 -10.91 -10.29 10.84
CA THR A 298 -9.73 -11.15 10.94
C THR A 298 -8.77 -10.68 12.03
N HIS A 299 -7.61 -11.33 12.17
CA HIS A 299 -6.53 -10.94 13.07
C HIS A 299 -5.17 -11.34 12.49
N LEU A 300 -4.09 -10.86 13.09
CA LEU A 300 -2.72 -11.19 12.64
C LEU A 300 -2.37 -12.62 13.05
N THR A 301 -1.66 -13.36 12.20
CA THR A 301 -1.31 -14.77 12.48
C THR A 301 0.06 -14.86 13.15
N THR A 302 1.13 -14.55 12.43
CA THR A 302 2.52 -14.48 12.92
C THR A 302 3.00 -13.02 12.93
N PRO A 303 4.09 -12.68 13.66
CA PRO A 303 4.68 -11.34 13.62
C PRO A 303 4.90 -10.79 12.20
N GLU A 304 5.31 -11.66 11.27
CA GLU A 304 5.59 -11.29 9.88
C GLU A 304 4.33 -11.17 9.01
N SER A 305 3.15 -11.60 9.49
CA SER A 305 1.89 -11.51 8.73
C SER A 305 1.50 -10.07 8.37
N ILE A 306 2.05 -9.08 9.09
CA ILE A 306 1.88 -7.65 8.79
C ILE A 306 2.37 -7.27 7.39
N TYR A 307 3.38 -7.99 6.86
CA TYR A 307 3.94 -7.71 5.54
C TYR A 307 3.05 -8.21 4.41
N HIS A 308 2.12 -9.12 4.71
CA HIS A 308 1.15 -9.67 3.78
C HIS A 308 -0.18 -8.90 3.80
N LEU A 309 -0.31 -7.86 4.61
CA LEU A 309 -1.44 -6.93 4.52
C LEU A 309 -1.27 -6.07 3.27
N ARG A 310 -2.37 -5.81 2.55
CA ARG A 310 -2.36 -4.96 1.33
C ARG A 310 -1.87 -3.53 1.60
N VAL A 311 -2.05 -3.05 2.84
CA VAL A 311 -1.51 -1.77 3.33
C VAL A 311 0.02 -1.78 3.38
N GLY A 312 0.67 -2.93 3.55
CA GLY A 312 2.12 -3.09 3.54
C GLY A 312 2.68 -3.22 2.12
N PHE A 313 3.38 -4.32 1.87
CA PHE A 313 4.06 -4.57 0.61
C PHE A 313 3.17 -5.33 -0.37
N ALA A 314 2.79 -4.69 -1.48
CA ALA A 314 1.95 -5.32 -2.50
C ALA A 314 2.51 -6.67 -2.99
N SER A 315 3.83 -6.73 -3.20
CA SER A 315 4.54 -7.91 -3.68
C SER A 315 4.45 -9.09 -2.70
N LEU A 316 4.51 -8.83 -1.40
CA LEU A 316 4.41 -9.86 -0.37
C LEU A 316 2.94 -10.26 -0.16
N ALA A 317 2.02 -9.29 -0.13
CA ALA A 317 0.57 -9.55 -0.04
C ALA A 317 0.04 -10.40 -1.21
N SER A 318 0.66 -10.30 -2.40
CA SER A 318 0.29 -11.11 -3.57
C SER A 318 0.74 -12.57 -3.52
N LYS A 319 1.60 -12.94 -2.56
CA LYS A 319 2.19 -14.28 -2.47
C LYS A 319 1.73 -15.01 -1.22
N PRO A 320 1.59 -16.35 -1.26
CA PRO A 320 1.44 -17.14 -0.06
C PRO A 320 2.56 -16.84 0.93
N TYR A 321 2.22 -16.88 2.22
CA TYR A 321 3.21 -16.72 3.28
C TYR A 321 4.32 -17.77 3.13
N SER A 322 5.56 -17.31 3.16
CA SER A 322 6.76 -18.15 3.15
C SER A 322 7.83 -17.54 4.04
N SER A 323 8.53 -18.38 4.80
CA SER A 323 9.67 -17.92 5.58
C SER A 323 10.81 -17.52 4.64
N SER A 324 11.30 -16.30 4.78
CA SER A 324 12.37 -15.75 3.96
C SER A 324 13.42 -15.07 4.83
N TRP A 325 14.70 -15.26 4.50
CA TRP A 325 15.81 -14.76 5.29
C TRP A 325 15.79 -13.23 5.46
N TYR A 326 15.32 -12.48 4.45
CA TYR A 326 15.33 -11.02 4.49
C TYR A 326 14.30 -10.43 5.46
N PHE A 327 13.34 -11.20 5.97
CA PHE A 327 12.47 -10.74 7.05
C PHE A 327 13.24 -10.44 8.33
N TRP A 328 14.40 -11.09 8.53
CA TRP A 328 15.31 -10.71 9.60
C TRP A 328 15.75 -9.26 9.49
N LEU A 329 15.97 -8.70 8.29
CA LEU A 329 16.33 -7.29 8.14
C LEU A 329 15.19 -6.34 8.52
N LEU A 330 13.95 -6.81 8.48
CA LEU A 330 12.76 -6.05 8.83
C LEU A 330 12.35 -6.23 10.30
N TRP A 331 13.16 -6.91 11.12
CA TRP A 331 12.89 -7.13 12.55
C TRP A 331 12.51 -5.86 13.32
N PRO A 332 13.09 -4.66 13.07
CA PRO A 332 12.70 -3.46 13.82
C PRO A 332 11.25 -3.05 13.54
N VAL A 333 10.79 -3.25 12.29
CA VAL A 333 9.41 -2.99 11.89
C VAL A 333 8.47 -4.01 12.52
N THR A 334 8.85 -5.29 12.52
CA THR A 334 8.08 -6.35 13.18
C THR A 334 7.94 -6.07 14.68
N LEU A 335 9.04 -5.74 15.36
CA LEU A 335 9.03 -5.43 16.79
C LEU A 335 8.16 -4.20 17.09
N SER A 336 8.31 -3.14 16.29
CA SER A 336 7.49 -1.94 16.42
C SER A 336 6.00 -2.25 16.26
N SER A 337 5.65 -3.09 15.28
CA SER A 337 4.26 -3.53 15.11
C SER A 337 3.77 -4.36 16.30
N MET A 338 4.58 -5.28 16.82
CA MET A 338 4.23 -6.04 18.01
C MET A 338 3.97 -5.13 19.21
N MET A 339 4.83 -4.15 19.46
CA MET A 339 4.62 -3.16 20.53
C MET A 339 3.34 -2.35 20.29
N LEU A 340 3.10 -1.90 19.06
CA LEU A 340 1.87 -1.18 18.71
C LEU A 340 0.64 -2.05 18.93
N THR A 341 0.63 -3.33 18.59
CA THR A 341 -0.52 -4.23 18.85
C THR A 341 -0.81 -4.48 20.32
N TRP A 342 0.16 -4.25 21.21
CA TRP A 342 -0.06 -4.33 22.64
C TRP A 342 -0.73 -3.08 23.20
N ILE A 343 -0.46 -1.92 22.60
CA ILE A 343 -0.99 -0.61 23.02
C ILE A 343 -2.29 -0.26 22.27
N TYR A 344 -2.40 -0.67 21.01
CA TYR A 344 -3.48 -0.33 20.11
C TYR A 344 -4.67 -1.28 20.34
N CYS A 345 -5.70 -0.76 21.01
CA CYS A 345 -6.90 -1.50 21.37
C CYS A 345 -8.07 -1.15 20.45
N ARG A 346 -7.86 -1.05 19.14
CA ARG A 346 -8.96 -0.79 18.18
C ARG A 346 -8.80 -1.62 16.92
N THR A 347 -9.93 -2.05 16.35
CA THR A 347 -9.93 -2.67 15.03
C THR A 347 -9.68 -1.62 13.95
N PHE A 348 -9.13 -2.04 12.82
CA PHE A 348 -8.87 -1.15 11.70
C PHE A 348 -9.19 -1.81 10.37
N VAL A 349 -9.63 -1.01 9.41
CA VAL A 349 -9.95 -1.47 8.05
C VAL A 349 -8.65 -1.73 7.30
N VAL A 350 -8.43 -2.98 6.91
CA VAL A 350 -7.26 -3.42 6.12
C VAL A 350 -7.52 -3.21 4.64
N GLU A 351 -8.71 -3.57 4.20
CA GLU A 351 -9.05 -3.63 2.80
C GLU A 351 -10.54 -3.39 2.57
N ARG A 352 -10.85 -2.85 1.40
CA ARG A 352 -12.20 -2.70 0.90
C ARG A 352 -12.26 -3.23 -0.53
N ASN A 353 -13.23 -4.10 -0.76
CA ASN A 353 -13.52 -4.67 -2.07
C ASN A 353 -14.97 -4.37 -2.46
N GLN A 354 -15.20 -4.25 -3.76
CA GLN A 354 -16.54 -4.08 -4.32
C GLN A 354 -16.76 -5.17 -5.37
N PHE A 355 -17.72 -6.06 -5.10
CA PHE A 355 -18.15 -7.11 -6.00
C PHE A 355 -19.57 -6.77 -6.45
N ASP A 356 -19.71 -6.15 -7.62
CA ASP A 356 -20.97 -5.59 -8.14
C ASP A 356 -21.67 -4.68 -7.10
N LYS A 357 -22.75 -5.20 -6.49
CA LYS A 357 -23.58 -4.52 -5.49
C LYS A 357 -23.11 -4.77 -4.04
N ILE A 358 -22.18 -5.70 -3.83
CA ILE A 358 -21.68 -6.09 -2.52
C ILE A 358 -20.41 -5.29 -2.20
N ARG A 359 -20.48 -4.51 -1.12
CA ARG A 359 -19.32 -3.80 -0.55
C ARG A 359 -18.79 -4.61 0.63
N LEU A 360 -17.62 -5.21 0.44
CA LEU A 360 -16.91 -5.97 1.47
C LEU A 360 -15.83 -5.08 2.10
N GLN A 361 -15.73 -5.12 3.43
CA GLN A 361 -14.57 -4.62 4.16
C GLN A 361 -13.93 -5.75 4.97
N ILE A 362 -12.60 -5.75 5.00
CA ILE A 362 -11.82 -6.64 5.87
C ILE A 362 -11.28 -5.78 7.01
N TRP A 363 -11.64 -6.13 8.23
CA TRP A 363 -11.16 -5.46 9.44
C TRP A 363 -10.20 -6.39 10.15
N ALA A 364 -9.10 -5.87 10.68
CA ALA A 364 -8.17 -6.63 11.49
C ALA A 364 -8.22 -6.18 12.94
N ILE A 365 -8.29 -7.17 13.82
CA ILE A 365 -7.93 -6.99 15.22
C ILE A 365 -6.39 -6.96 15.30
N PRO A 366 -5.80 -5.94 15.94
CA PRO A 366 -4.35 -5.80 16.11
C PRO A 366 -3.87 -6.80 17.18
N LYS A 367 -4.08 -8.10 16.96
CA LYS A 367 -3.66 -9.18 17.86
C LYS A 367 -3.14 -10.34 17.04
N TYR A 368 -2.03 -10.92 17.49
CA TYR A 368 -1.38 -12.08 16.91
C TYR A 368 -1.96 -13.39 17.48
N LYS A 369 -1.82 -14.48 16.74
CA LYS A 369 -2.24 -15.84 17.17
C LYS A 369 -1.76 -16.20 18.58
N ILE A 370 -0.55 -15.78 18.95
CA ILE A 370 0.00 -16.06 20.29
C ILE A 370 -0.84 -15.43 21.39
N GLN A 371 -1.40 -14.24 21.18
CA GLN A 371 -2.23 -13.54 22.17
C GLN A 371 -3.58 -14.23 22.34
N TYR A 372 -4.16 -14.83 21.30
CA TYR A 372 -5.40 -15.63 21.41
C TYR A 372 -5.22 -16.89 22.26
N ARG A 373 -3.99 -17.39 22.41
CA ARG A 373 -3.70 -18.56 23.27
C ARG A 373 -3.53 -18.19 24.74
N LEU A 374 -3.35 -16.91 25.06
CA LEU A 374 -3.16 -16.44 26.42
C LEU A 374 -4.52 -16.21 27.08
N GLN A 375 -4.80 -16.93 28.17
CA GLN A 375 -6.10 -16.86 28.86
C GLN A 375 -6.43 -15.44 29.34
N TRP A 376 -5.44 -14.69 29.84
CA TRP A 376 -5.62 -13.32 30.32
C TRP A 376 -5.93 -12.29 29.22
N GLN A 377 -5.70 -12.62 27.94
CA GLN A 377 -6.06 -11.76 26.80
C GLN A 377 -7.49 -12.01 26.30
N LYS A 378 -8.15 -13.10 26.72
CA LYS A 378 -9.49 -13.48 26.21
C LYS A 378 -10.52 -12.37 26.37
N GLU A 379 -10.56 -11.72 27.53
CA GLU A 379 -11.50 -10.62 27.80
C GLU A 379 -11.24 -9.41 26.89
N SER A 380 -9.98 -9.00 26.76
CA SER A 380 -9.59 -7.90 25.86
C SER A 380 -9.95 -8.20 24.40
N ILE A 381 -9.68 -9.41 23.92
CA ILE A 381 -10.04 -9.84 22.55
C ILE A 381 -11.56 -9.85 22.38
N ASN A 382 -12.30 -10.37 23.35
CA ASN A 382 -13.76 -10.38 23.29
C ASN A 382 -14.36 -8.98 23.27
N SER A 383 -13.77 -8.01 24.00
CA SER A 383 -14.15 -6.59 23.92
C SER A 383 -13.94 -6.03 22.52
N LEU A 384 -12.78 -6.29 21.91
CA LEU A 384 -12.47 -5.80 20.56
C LEU A 384 -13.42 -6.38 19.50
N ILE A 385 -13.79 -7.66 19.62
CA ILE A 385 -14.77 -8.27 18.72
C ILE A 385 -16.15 -7.65 18.95
N ASP A 386 -16.56 -7.44 20.20
CA ASP A 386 -17.85 -6.81 20.53
C ASP A 386 -17.94 -5.38 19.98
N GLU A 387 -16.91 -4.57 20.19
CA GLU A 387 -16.79 -3.22 19.65
C GLU A 387 -16.85 -3.21 18.12
N ALA A 388 -16.18 -4.15 17.45
CA ALA A 388 -16.24 -4.28 16.00
C ALA A 388 -17.63 -4.67 15.49
N ILE A 389 -18.36 -5.50 16.24
CA ILE A 389 -19.74 -5.88 15.91
C ILE A 389 -20.66 -4.67 16.02
N LEU A 390 -20.54 -3.89 17.09
CA LEU A 390 -21.33 -2.68 17.29
C LEU A 390 -20.98 -1.59 16.26
N GLU A 391 -19.71 -1.41 15.92
CA GLU A 391 -19.30 -0.49 14.85
C GLU A 391 -19.85 -0.93 13.49
N ALA A 392 -19.89 -2.23 13.20
CA ALA A 392 -20.47 -2.74 11.96
C ALA A 392 -21.99 -2.52 11.89
N GLU A 393 -22.71 -2.72 13.00
CA GLU A 393 -24.14 -2.39 13.14
C GLU A 393 -24.39 -0.89 12.91
N GLU A 394 -23.62 -0.02 13.57
CA GLU A 394 -23.72 1.44 13.42
C GLU A 394 -23.48 1.87 11.97
N LYS A 395 -22.50 1.23 11.30
CA LYS A 395 -22.21 1.45 9.89
C LYS A 395 -23.24 0.79 8.96
N GLY A 396 -24.25 0.11 9.47
CA GLY A 396 -25.33 -0.50 8.68
C GLY A 396 -24.91 -1.75 7.90
N ALA A 397 -23.91 -2.48 8.38
CA ALA A 397 -23.52 -3.76 7.80
C ALA A 397 -24.65 -4.79 7.92
N THR A 398 -24.85 -5.58 6.87
CA THR A 398 -25.86 -6.65 6.87
C THR A 398 -25.34 -7.94 7.47
N VAL A 399 -24.04 -8.20 7.29
CA VAL A 399 -23.37 -9.43 7.75
C VAL A 399 -21.99 -9.08 8.29
N LEU A 400 -21.63 -9.66 9.44
CA LEU A 400 -20.26 -9.69 9.93
C LEU A 400 -19.79 -11.14 10.07
N SER A 401 -18.67 -11.45 9.43
CA SER A 401 -18.01 -12.75 9.46
C SER A 401 -16.86 -12.74 10.48
N LEU A 402 -16.86 -13.70 11.40
CA LEU A 402 -15.78 -13.93 12.36
C LEU A 402 -14.72 -14.85 11.73
N GLY A 403 -13.61 -14.27 11.30
CA GLY A 403 -12.49 -14.98 10.67
C GLY A 403 -11.48 -15.54 11.68
N LEU A 404 -10.76 -16.58 11.26
CA LEU A 404 -9.67 -17.20 12.01
C LEU A 404 -10.08 -17.59 13.45
N MET A 405 -9.35 -17.15 14.48
CA MET A 405 -9.63 -17.50 15.87
C MET A 405 -10.73 -16.64 16.50
N ASN A 406 -11.26 -15.63 15.78
CA ASN A 406 -12.37 -14.79 16.28
C ASN A 406 -13.68 -15.58 16.45
N GLN A 407 -13.79 -16.76 15.83
CA GLN A 407 -14.93 -17.68 15.95
C GLN A 407 -14.68 -18.82 16.95
N GLY A 408 -13.67 -18.71 17.82
CA GLY A 408 -13.31 -19.79 18.75
C GLY A 408 -14.46 -20.19 19.69
N GLU A 409 -14.71 -21.49 19.84
CA GLU A 409 -15.74 -22.01 20.76
C GLU A 409 -15.51 -21.57 22.19
N GLU A 410 -14.31 -21.81 22.71
CA GLU A 410 -13.90 -21.39 24.06
C GLU A 410 -13.81 -19.88 24.23
N LEU A 411 -13.71 -19.13 23.13
CA LEU A 411 -13.58 -17.68 23.15
C LEU A 411 -14.95 -17.01 23.31
N ASN A 412 -15.89 -17.36 22.44
CA ASN A 412 -17.20 -16.70 22.36
C ASN A 412 -18.33 -17.59 21.83
N ARG A 413 -18.15 -18.91 21.85
CA ARG A 413 -19.13 -19.90 21.38
C ARG A 413 -19.55 -19.64 19.93
N TYR A 414 -18.56 -19.45 19.05
CA TYR A 414 -18.77 -19.17 17.63
C TYR A 414 -19.63 -17.92 17.37
N GLY A 415 -19.45 -16.89 18.19
CA GLY A 415 -20.23 -15.65 18.16
C GLY A 415 -21.55 -15.67 18.96
N GLY A 416 -21.96 -16.83 19.50
CA GLY A 416 -23.17 -16.95 20.31
C GLY A 416 -23.18 -16.05 21.56
N LEU A 417 -22.00 -15.75 22.12
CA LEU A 417 -21.84 -14.78 23.20
C LEU A 417 -22.45 -13.41 22.86
N TYR A 418 -22.18 -12.90 21.65
CA TYR A 418 -22.59 -11.55 21.24
C TYR A 418 -24.07 -11.50 20.85
N VAL A 419 -24.58 -12.57 20.23
CA VAL A 419 -26.02 -12.70 19.93
C VAL A 419 -26.84 -12.69 21.21
N HIS A 420 -26.34 -13.34 22.27
CA HIS A 420 -27.01 -13.33 23.58
C HIS A 420 -26.87 -11.97 24.27
N LYS A 421 -25.69 -11.34 24.20
CA LYS A 421 -25.42 -10.03 24.81
C LYS A 421 -26.25 -8.91 24.18
N HIS A 422 -26.48 -8.97 22.87
CA HIS A 422 -27.19 -7.96 22.08
C HIS A 422 -28.36 -8.58 21.32
N PRO A 423 -29.51 -8.85 21.97
CA PRO A 423 -30.64 -9.55 21.33
C PRO A 423 -31.31 -8.77 20.20
N GLN A 424 -31.05 -7.46 20.08
CA GLN A 424 -31.61 -6.56 19.06
C GLN A 424 -30.64 -6.28 17.90
N LEU A 425 -29.52 -7.03 17.82
CA LEU A 425 -28.53 -6.88 16.76
C LEU A 425 -29.18 -7.17 15.38
N LYS A 426 -29.04 -6.25 14.41
CA LYS A 426 -29.60 -6.44 13.05
C LYS A 426 -28.56 -7.04 12.11
N VAL A 427 -27.28 -6.74 12.33
CA VAL A 427 -26.17 -7.35 11.60
C VAL A 427 -26.14 -8.85 11.91
N LYS A 428 -26.10 -9.66 10.85
CA LYS A 428 -26.06 -11.11 11.00
C LYS A 428 -24.64 -11.56 11.27
N LEU A 429 -24.41 -12.19 12.41
CA LEU A 429 -23.12 -12.80 12.74
C LEU A 429 -23.01 -14.18 12.10
N VAL A 430 -21.90 -14.41 11.40
CA VAL A 430 -21.59 -15.71 10.80
C VAL A 430 -20.15 -16.09 11.11
N ASP A 431 -19.89 -17.36 11.36
CA ASP A 431 -18.53 -17.88 11.58
C ASP A 431 -17.93 -18.53 10.30
N GLY A 432 -18.75 -18.73 9.26
CA GLY A 432 -18.30 -19.27 7.98
C GLY A 432 -18.11 -20.79 7.96
N SER A 433 -18.46 -21.51 9.03
CA SER A 433 -18.23 -22.96 9.16
C SER A 433 -18.91 -23.77 8.06
N SER A 434 -20.17 -23.48 7.73
CA SER A 434 -20.88 -24.22 6.67
C SER A 434 -20.25 -24.05 5.29
N LEU A 435 -19.74 -22.85 4.98
CA LEU A 435 -19.02 -22.60 3.74
C LEU A 435 -17.68 -23.38 3.72
N ALA A 436 -16.95 -23.40 4.84
CA ALA A 436 -15.73 -24.18 4.96
C ALA A 436 -15.98 -25.68 4.75
N VAL A 437 -17.06 -26.23 5.32
CA VAL A 437 -17.49 -27.63 5.11
C VAL A 437 -17.77 -27.86 3.62
N ALA A 438 -18.58 -27.00 2.98
CA ALA A 438 -18.93 -27.15 1.57
C ALA A 438 -17.70 -27.09 0.64
N VAL A 439 -16.78 -26.16 0.87
CA VAL A 439 -15.53 -26.04 0.11
C VAL A 439 -14.68 -27.29 0.27
N LEU A 440 -14.54 -27.80 1.48
CA LEU A 440 -13.75 -29.00 1.74
C LEU A 440 -14.36 -30.23 1.05
N LEU A 441 -15.68 -30.42 1.15
CA LEU A 441 -16.37 -31.54 0.50
C LEU A 441 -16.26 -31.49 -1.04
N ASN A 442 -16.25 -30.29 -1.62
CA ASN A 442 -16.06 -30.10 -3.07
C ASN A 442 -14.60 -30.23 -3.51
N SER A 443 -13.64 -30.14 -2.59
CA SER A 443 -12.20 -30.27 -2.90
C SER A 443 -11.72 -31.73 -2.87
N ILE A 444 -12.56 -32.66 -2.41
CA ILE A 444 -12.23 -34.09 -2.34
C ILE A 444 -12.35 -34.70 -3.75
N PRO A 445 -11.31 -35.40 -4.25
CA PRO A 445 -11.35 -36.03 -5.57
C PRO A 445 -12.51 -37.03 -5.72
N GLU A 446 -13.12 -37.06 -6.91
CA GLU A 446 -14.11 -38.08 -7.25
C GLU A 446 -13.51 -39.49 -7.14
N GLY A 447 -14.29 -40.45 -6.65
CA GLY A 447 -13.84 -41.83 -6.40
C GLY A 447 -13.10 -42.04 -5.08
N THR A 448 -12.92 -41.01 -4.24
CA THR A 448 -12.36 -41.17 -2.90
C THR A 448 -13.25 -42.07 -2.03
N THR A 449 -12.71 -43.19 -1.57
CA THR A 449 -13.43 -44.16 -0.72
C THR A 449 -13.12 -44.02 0.76
N GLN A 450 -11.97 -43.40 1.10
CA GLN A 450 -11.52 -43.22 2.48
C GLN A 450 -10.80 -41.87 2.65
N VAL A 451 -11.02 -41.21 3.78
CA VAL A 451 -10.38 -39.94 4.16
C VAL A 451 -9.88 -40.04 5.60
N LEU A 452 -8.64 -39.62 5.85
CA LEU A 452 -8.09 -39.47 7.21
C LEU A 452 -8.35 -38.05 7.74
N LEU A 453 -9.11 -37.93 8.83
CA LEU A 453 -9.35 -36.68 9.52
C LEU A 453 -8.25 -36.41 10.55
N ARG A 454 -7.45 -35.35 10.33
CA ARG A 454 -6.38 -34.91 11.25
C ARG A 454 -6.69 -33.56 11.89
N GLY A 455 -6.33 -33.43 13.16
CA GLY A 455 -6.43 -32.20 13.94
C GLY A 455 -7.45 -32.31 15.07
N ASN A 456 -7.77 -31.18 15.69
CA ASN A 456 -8.74 -31.13 16.79
C ASN A 456 -10.17 -31.30 16.27
N LEU A 457 -11.00 -32.05 17.00
CA LEU A 457 -12.42 -32.15 16.74
C LEU A 457 -13.14 -30.83 17.04
N THR A 458 -13.51 -30.13 15.97
CA THR A 458 -14.31 -28.90 15.96
C THR A 458 -15.67 -29.16 15.32
N LYS A 459 -16.63 -28.25 15.47
CA LYS A 459 -17.93 -28.39 14.78
C LYS A 459 -17.81 -28.56 13.26
N VAL A 460 -16.80 -27.95 12.63
CA VAL A 460 -16.51 -28.12 11.20
C VAL A 460 -16.08 -29.56 10.92
N SER A 461 -15.19 -30.12 11.74
CA SER A 461 -14.74 -31.51 11.57
C SER A 461 -15.88 -32.52 11.72
N TYR A 462 -16.79 -32.32 12.69
CA TYR A 462 -17.97 -33.17 12.84
C TYR A 462 -18.90 -33.06 11.63
N ALA A 463 -19.16 -31.86 11.13
CA ALA A 463 -20.01 -31.65 9.95
C ALA A 463 -19.40 -32.26 8.68
N VAL A 464 -18.08 -32.16 8.50
CA VAL A 464 -17.34 -32.80 7.41
C VAL A 464 -17.45 -34.32 7.53
N ALA A 465 -17.09 -34.90 8.67
CA ALA A 465 -17.12 -36.34 8.88
C ALA A 465 -18.53 -36.89 8.65
N PHE A 466 -19.56 -36.23 9.18
CA PHE A 466 -20.96 -36.60 8.97
C PHE A 466 -21.33 -36.59 7.48
N ALA A 467 -20.99 -35.53 6.75
CA ALA A 467 -21.31 -35.40 5.33
C ALA A 467 -20.54 -36.41 4.45
N LEU A 468 -19.32 -36.78 4.83
CA LEU A 468 -18.55 -37.84 4.15
C LEU A 468 -19.15 -39.21 4.40
N CYS A 469 -19.51 -39.53 5.64
CA CYS A 469 -20.17 -40.79 5.97
C CYS A 469 -21.52 -40.93 5.23
N GLN A 470 -22.27 -39.84 5.08
CA GLN A 470 -23.51 -39.83 4.26
C GLN A 470 -23.27 -40.14 2.79
N LYS A 471 -22.09 -39.82 2.25
CA LYS A 471 -21.68 -40.16 0.89
C LYS A 471 -21.09 -41.58 0.78
N GLY A 472 -21.06 -42.35 1.87
CA GLY A 472 -20.46 -43.69 1.91
C GLY A 472 -18.93 -43.68 1.92
N ILE A 473 -18.31 -42.53 2.18
CA ILE A 473 -16.85 -42.40 2.28
C ILE A 473 -16.43 -42.72 3.70
N GLN A 474 -15.46 -43.63 3.86
CA GLN A 474 -14.93 -44.00 5.17
C GLN A 474 -14.10 -42.87 5.77
N VAL A 475 -14.34 -42.53 7.04
CA VAL A 475 -13.61 -41.50 7.77
C VAL A 475 -12.71 -42.17 8.81
N ALA A 476 -11.40 -42.14 8.56
CA ALA A 476 -10.39 -42.61 9.51
C ALA A 476 -9.99 -41.49 10.49
N VAL A 477 -9.70 -41.82 11.74
CA VAL A 477 -9.16 -40.90 12.77
C VAL A 477 -8.00 -41.53 13.51
N LEU A 478 -6.99 -40.73 13.87
CA LEU A 478 -5.74 -41.27 14.44
C LEU A 478 -5.86 -41.80 15.87
N TYR A 479 -6.80 -41.28 16.66
CA TYR A 479 -6.89 -41.56 18.09
C TYR A 479 -8.23 -42.19 18.42
N GLU A 480 -8.20 -43.24 19.23
CA GLU A 480 -9.41 -43.96 19.66
C GLU A 480 -10.38 -43.05 20.43
N ASP A 481 -9.86 -42.06 21.14
CA ASP A 481 -10.68 -41.05 21.83
C ASP A 481 -11.48 -40.17 20.85
N ASP A 482 -10.89 -39.85 19.70
CA ASP A 482 -11.56 -39.06 18.68
C ASP A 482 -12.61 -39.89 17.94
N TYR A 483 -12.32 -41.18 17.72
CA TYR A 483 -13.31 -42.16 17.24
C TYR A 483 -14.52 -42.22 18.18
N LYS A 484 -14.29 -42.42 19.48
CA LYS A 484 -15.37 -42.50 20.50
C LYS A 484 -16.22 -41.23 20.54
N LYS A 485 -15.60 -40.06 20.38
CA LYS A 485 -16.34 -38.77 20.34
C LYS A 485 -17.21 -38.64 19.08
N ILE A 486 -16.68 -39.01 17.92
CA ILE A 486 -17.41 -38.96 16.64
C ILE A 486 -18.55 -39.98 16.65
N ASP A 487 -18.27 -41.21 17.01
CA ASP A 487 -19.24 -42.31 17.09
C ASP A 487 -20.40 -41.93 18.02
N LYS A 488 -20.09 -41.43 19.22
CA LYS A 488 -21.10 -40.90 20.15
C LYS A 488 -21.93 -39.76 19.57
N SER A 489 -21.32 -38.88 18.77
CA SER A 489 -22.03 -37.74 18.16
C SER A 489 -22.94 -38.17 17.00
N PHE A 490 -22.63 -39.27 16.32
CA PHE A 490 -23.36 -39.74 15.14
C PHE A 490 -24.41 -40.81 15.48
N GLY A 491 -24.25 -41.51 16.61
CA GLY A 491 -25.08 -42.63 17.01
C GLY A 491 -24.93 -43.83 16.06
N THR A 492 -25.90 -44.75 16.07
CA THR A 492 -25.87 -46.00 15.25
C THR A 492 -26.03 -45.78 13.74
N LYS A 493 -26.07 -44.54 13.25
CA LYS A 493 -26.40 -44.22 11.84
C LYS A 493 -25.29 -44.54 10.83
N PHE A 494 -24.05 -44.77 11.29
CA PHE A 494 -22.89 -44.95 10.40
C PHE A 494 -21.91 -46.04 10.89
N GLU A 495 -22.42 -47.10 11.53
CA GLU A 495 -21.60 -48.24 11.93
C GLU A 495 -20.78 -48.78 10.73
N GLY A 496 -19.46 -48.88 10.90
CA GLY A 496 -18.53 -49.36 9.87
C GLY A 496 -18.01 -48.32 8.86
N VAL A 497 -18.44 -47.06 8.96
CA VAL A 497 -17.97 -45.96 8.07
C VAL A 497 -16.97 -45.03 8.77
N VAL A 498 -16.90 -45.06 10.11
CA VAL A 498 -15.83 -44.40 10.88
C VAL A 498 -14.87 -45.48 11.38
N MET A 499 -13.56 -45.24 11.31
CA MET A 499 -12.54 -46.19 11.73
C MET A 499 -11.32 -45.50 12.36
N VAL A 500 -10.53 -46.27 13.12
CA VAL A 500 -9.23 -45.83 13.64
C VAL A 500 -8.12 -46.21 12.67
#